data_AF-A0A527CYR8-F1
#
_entry.id   AF-A0A527CYR8-F1
#
_cell.length_a   1.000
_cell.length_b   1.000
_cell.length_c   1.000
_cell.angle_alpha   90.00
_cell.angle_beta   90.00
_cell.angle_gamma   90.00
#
_symmetry.space_group_name_H-M   'P 1'
#
loop_
_entity.id
_entity.type
_entity.pdbx_description
1 polymer ?
#
loop_
_entity_poly.entity_id
_entity_poly.type
_entity_poly.pdbx_seq_one_letter_code
_entity_poly.pdbx_strand_id
1 'polypeptide(L)' 'MTVAIEMGHTTAGAPAKLDLEELLATRLLVQGNSGSGKSHLLRRLLEQSAPWVQQTIID' A
#
# COMPACT_ATOMS: atom_id res chain seq x y z
N MET A 1 -9.55 11.28 11.27
CA MET A 1 -10.46 10.75 10.23
C MET A 1 -9.58 9.89 9.36
N THR A 2 -9.59 8.58 9.57
CA THR A 2 -8.54 7.73 9.02
C THR A 2 -8.77 7.44 7.55
N VAL A 3 -7.78 7.71 6.71
CA VAL A 3 -7.80 7.33 5.30
C VAL A 3 -7.31 5.90 5.18
N ALA A 4 -8.21 4.99 4.79
CA ALA A 4 -7.88 3.60 4.58
C ALA A 4 -7.66 3.32 3.08
N ILE A 5 -6.50 2.74 2.75
CA ILE A 5 -6.12 2.31 1.40
C ILE A 5 -6.52 0.85 1.22
N GLU A 6 -7.30 0.55 0.17
CA GLU A 6 -7.63 -0.84 -0.17
C GLU A 6 -6.51 -1.49 -1.00
N MET A 7 -5.83 -2.46 -0.40
CA MET A 7 -4.68 -3.16 -0.98
C MET A 7 -5.07 -4.45 -1.73
N GLY A 8 -6.27 -4.96 -1.50
CA GLY A 8 -6.75 -6.21 -2.10
C GLY A 8 -7.84 -6.85 -1.25
N HIS A 9 -7.91 -8.17 -1.27
CA HIS A 9 -8.87 -8.95 -0.48
C HIS A 9 -8.13 -9.96 0.40
N THR A 10 -8.64 -10.15 1.61
CA THR A 10 -8.24 -11.24 2.50
C THR A 10 -8.72 -12.58 1.95
N THR A 11 -8.24 -13.69 2.53
CA THR A 11 -8.72 -15.05 2.17
C THR A 11 -10.22 -15.24 2.41
N ALA A 12 -10.81 -14.48 3.32
CA ALA A 12 -12.25 -14.46 3.57
C ALA A 12 -13.04 -13.58 2.58
N GLY A 13 -12.39 -12.99 1.57
CA GLY A 13 -13.01 -12.12 0.58
C GLY A 13 -13.31 -10.70 1.06
N ALA A 14 -13.01 -10.36 2.31
CA ALA A 14 -13.16 -9.00 2.82
C ALA A 14 -12.02 -8.09 2.32
N PRO A 15 -12.25 -6.78 2.10
CA PRO A 15 -11.19 -5.85 1.69
C PRO A 15 -10.03 -5.81 2.70
N ALA A 16 -8.81 -5.99 2.21
CA ALA A 16 -7.58 -5.79 2.97
C ALA A 16 -7.22 -4.29 2.93
N LYS A 17 -7.32 -3.63 4.08
CA LYS A 17 -7.11 -2.19 4.21
C LYS A 17 -5.79 -1.89 4.92
N LEU A 18 -5.14 -0.82 4.50
CA LEU A 18 -3.95 -0.26 5.13
C LEU A 18 -4.26 1.16 5.60
N ASP A 19 -3.88 1.49 6.84
CA ASP A 19 -4.06 2.81 7.42
C ASP A 19 -2.96 3.77 6.91
N LEU A 20 -3.36 4.82 6.20
CA LEU A 20 -2.42 5.79 5.64
C LEU A 20 -1.76 6.65 6.72
N GLU A 21 -2.48 7.02 7.78
CA GLU A 21 -1.92 7.84 8.86
C GLU A 21 -0.85 7.04 9.61
N GLU A 22 -1.11 5.77 9.90
CA GLU A 22 -0.14 4.87 10.53
C GLU A 22 1.08 4.64 9.64
N LEU A 23 0.87 4.45 8.33
CA LEU A 23 1.98 4.29 7.37
C LEU A 23 2.89 5.52 7.34
N LEU A 24 2.32 6.73 7.33
CA LEU A 24 3.10 7.98 7.31
C LEU A 24 3.85 8.23 8.62
N ALA A 25 3.30 7.75 9.74
CA ALA A 25 3.96 7.83 11.05
C ALA A 25 5.07 6.78 11.23
N THR A 26 5.12 5.76 10.37
CA THR A 26 6.00 4.60 10.51
C THR A 26 6.74 4.27 9.21
N ARG A 27 7.11 3.00 9.02
CA ARG A 27 7.81 2.51 7.83
C ARG A 27 7.21 1.17 7.43
N LEU A 28 6.98 0.99 6.13
CA LEU A 28 6.55 -0.28 5.56
C LEU A 28 7.75 -1.01 4.96
N LEU A 29 7.94 -2.26 5.37
CA LEU A 29 8.85 -3.20 4.72
C LEU A 29 8.05 -4.10 3.77
N VAL A 30 8.36 -4.07 2.47
CA VAL A 30 7.78 -5.00 1.49
C VAL A 30 8.87 -5.96 1.01
N GLN A 31 8.68 -7.25 1.26
CA GLN A 31 9.60 -8.30 0.84
C GLN A 31 8.92 -9.31 -0.08
N GLY A 32 9.71 -9.85 -1.00
CA GLY A 32 9.23 -10.80 -1.99
C GLY A 32 10.27 -11.00 -3.10
N ASN A 33 10.39 -12.25 -3.55
CA ASN A 33 11.25 -12.66 -4.65
C ASN A 33 10.76 -12.10 -5.99
N SER A 34 11.59 -12.20 -7.03
CA SER A 34 11.15 -11.86 -8.39
C SER A 34 9.89 -12.65 -8.76
N GLY A 35 8.91 -11.96 -9.36
CA GLY A 35 7.61 -12.54 -9.71
C GLY A 35 6.56 -12.58 -8.58
N SER A 36 6.89 -12.22 -7.33
CA SER A 36 5.94 -12.27 -6.22
C SER A 36 4.89 -11.15 -6.19
N GLY A 37 4.92 -10.23 -7.17
CA GLY A 37 3.99 -9.10 -7.24
C GLY A 37 4.39 -7.85 -6.42
N LYS A 38 5.64 -7.74 -5.93
CA LYS A 38 6.09 -6.58 -5.12
C LYS A 38 5.84 -5.22 -5.81
N SER A 39 6.24 -5.06 -7.07
CA SER A 39 6.02 -3.82 -7.81
C SER A 39 4.53 -3.55 -8.08
N HIS A 40 3.71 -4.61 -8.19
CA HIS A 40 2.25 -4.46 -8.34
C HIS A 40 1.61 -3.95 -7.04
N LEU A 41 2.00 -4.51 -5.89
CA LEU A 41 1.54 -4.05 -4.58
C LEU A 41 1.95 -2.61 -4.31
N LEU A 42 3.21 -2.24 -4.58
CA LEU A 42 3.69 -0.86 -4.42
C LEU A 42 2.95 0.09 -5.35
N ARG A 43 2.72 -0.27 -6.62
CA ARG A 43 1.94 0.57 -7.54
C ARG A 43 0.53 0.83 -7.04
N ARG A 44 -0.15 -0.19 -6.52
CA ARG A 44 -1.49 -0.02 -5.92
C ARG A 44 -1.45 0.94 -4.72
N LEU A 45 -0.45 0.80 -3.83
CA LEU A 45 -0.28 1.72 -2.71
C LEU A 45 -0.08 3.18 -3.19
N LEU A 46 0.78 3.38 -4.19
CA LEU A 46 1.09 4.70 -4.75
C LEU A 46 -0.15 5.34 -5.41
N GLU A 47 -0.87 4.59 -6.25
CA GLU A 47 -2.08 5.07 -6.93
C GLU A 47 -3.18 5.47 -5.94
N GLN A 48 -3.42 4.65 -4.91
CA GLN A 48 -4.48 4.91 -3.92
C GLN A 48 -4.12 6.05 -2.95
N SER A 49 -2.84 6.25 -2.65
CA SER A 49 -2.38 7.36 -1.79
C SER A 49 -2.14 8.67 -2.54
N ALA A 50 -2.16 8.67 -3.88
CA ALA A 50 -1.83 9.84 -4.71
C ALA A 50 -2.64 11.11 -4.39
N PRO A 51 -3.94 11.05 -4.05
CA PRO A 51 -4.69 12.26 -3.70
C PRO A 51 -4.29 12.91 -2.37
N TRP A 52 -3.56 12.18 -1.52
CA TRP A 52 -3.38 12.53 -0.11
C TRP A 52 -1.93 12.89 0.23
N VAL A 53 -0.98 12.29 -0.48
CA VAL A 53 0.45 12.40 -0.14
C VAL A 53 1.27 12.58 -1.40
N GLN A 54 2.19 13.53 -1.38
CA GLN A 54 3.21 13.66 -2.42
C GLN A 54 4.22 12.52 -2.30
N GLN A 55 4.52 11.87 -3.41
CA GLN A 55 5.35 10.67 -3.45
C GLN A 55 6.63 10.94 -4.23
N THR A 56 7.74 10.34 -3.78
CA THR A 56 9.01 10.27 -4.52
C THR A 56 9.39 8.81 -4.63
N ILE A 57 9.63 8.35 -5.85
CA ILE A 57 9.93 6.94 -6.16
C ILE A 57 11.40 6.84 -6.55
N ILE A 58 12.10 5.89 -5.95
CA ILE A 58 13.50 5.55 -6.24
C ILE A 58 13.53 4.05 -6.49
N ASP A 59 13.99 3.63 -7.67
CA ASP A 59 14.16 2.23 -8.07
C ASP A 59 15.66 1.97 -8.30
#